data_AF-A0A6S6S8T8-F1
#
_entry.id   AF-A0A6S6S8T8-F1
#
_cell.length_a   1.000
_cell.length_b   1.000
_cell.length_c   1.000
_cell.angle_alpha   90.00
_cell.angle_beta   90.00
_cell.angle_gamma   90.00
#
_symmetry.space_group_name_H-M   'P 1'
#
loop_
_entity.id
_entity.type
_entity.pdbx_description
1 polymer ?
#
loop_
_entity_poly.entity_id
_entity_poly.type
_entity_poly.pdbx_seq_one_letter_code
_entity_poly.pdbx_strand_id
1 'polypeptide(L)'
;MVLYQKIYFREVIFPLKPLILISLFLLSLNASNNENNHSTSEENLTVQTQESFLSSVEYGRMLYQNPRGISCAQCHGKEGKGGQKIAKYYDKNKNPKLLKGVNITSYSLEDLKASLKNQYRENNRHKPHKIMPIYYLTNEEIQAIFDYLQYSNQEDD
;
A
#
# COMPACT_ATOMS: atom_id res chain seq x y z
N MET A 1 8.05 23.99 -38.37
CA MET A 1 7.02 23.00 -38.77
C MET A 1 6.80 22.08 -37.58
N VAL A 2 5.78 22.36 -36.76
CA VAL A 2 5.53 21.67 -35.48
C VAL A 2 4.39 20.68 -35.70
N LEU A 3 4.70 19.38 -35.68
CA LEU A 3 3.71 18.30 -35.80
C LEU A 3 3.14 18.00 -34.41
N TYR A 4 1.95 18.54 -34.14
CA TYR A 4 1.11 18.12 -33.01
C TYR A 4 0.53 16.74 -33.30
N GLN A 5 0.91 15.74 -32.51
CA GLN A 5 0.34 14.40 -32.59
C GLN A 5 -0.92 14.34 -31.71
N LYS A 6 -2.08 14.28 -32.39
CA LYS A 6 -3.42 14.17 -31.81
C LYS A 6 -3.57 12.82 -31.10
N ILE A 7 -3.68 12.81 -29.78
CA ILE A 7 -4.01 11.61 -28.99
C ILE A 7 -5.53 11.46 -29.01
N TYR A 8 -6.03 10.39 -29.61
CA TYR A 8 -7.44 10.02 -29.57
C TYR A 8 -7.70 9.19 -28.30
N PHE A 9 -8.39 9.77 -27.33
CA PHE A 9 -8.99 9.04 -26.22
C PHE A 9 -10.31 8.43 -26.71
N ARG A 10 -10.40 7.11 -26.72
CA ARG A 10 -11.61 6.36 -27.04
C ARG A 10 -12.38 6.17 -25.74
N GLU A 11 -13.54 6.82 -25.63
CA GLU A 11 -14.40 6.75 -24.45
C GLU A 11 -14.88 5.31 -24.22
N VAL A 12 -14.66 4.80 -23.00
CA VAL A 12 -15.19 3.52 -22.53
C VAL A 12 -16.49 3.85 -21.79
N ILE A 13 -17.61 3.65 -22.48
CA ILE A 13 -18.95 3.76 -21.93
C ILE A 13 -19.19 2.51 -21.06
N PHE A 14 -19.19 2.67 -19.74
CA PHE A 14 -19.63 1.63 -18.81
C PHE A 14 -21.14 1.76 -18.57
N PRO A 15 -21.96 0.72 -18.80
CA PRO A 15 -23.37 0.77 -18.43
C PRO A 15 -23.54 0.64 -16.91
N LEU A 16 -24.03 1.70 -16.28
CA LEU A 16 -24.55 1.70 -14.90
C LEU A 16 -25.68 0.66 -14.79
N LYS A 17 -25.53 -0.30 -13.87
CA LYS A 17 -26.59 -1.24 -13.50
C LYS A 17 -27.55 -0.57 -12.50
N PRO A 18 -28.87 -0.82 -12.59
CA PRO A 18 -29.85 -0.20 -11.72
C PRO A 18 -29.77 -0.76 -10.29
N LEU A 19 -29.74 0.14 -9.30
CA LEU A 19 -29.87 -0.14 -7.88
C LEU A 19 -31.27 -0.71 -7.59
N ILE A 20 -31.31 -1.96 -7.15
CA ILE A 20 -32.50 -2.59 -6.60
C ILE A 20 -32.65 -2.12 -5.14
N LEU A 21 -33.66 -1.27 -4.92
CA LEU A 21 -34.20 -0.91 -3.61
C LEU A 21 -34.99 -2.11 -3.07
N ILE A 22 -34.48 -2.80 -2.05
CA ILE A 22 -35.27 -3.79 -1.30
C ILE A 22 -35.40 -3.35 0.16
N SER A 23 -36.64 -2.92 0.43
CA SER A 23 -37.44 -3.09 1.64
C SER A 23 -36.90 -2.60 2.99
N LEU A 24 -37.53 -1.53 3.46
CA LEU A 24 -37.86 -1.35 4.88
C LEU A 24 -38.42 -2.67 5.44
N PHE A 25 -37.76 -3.23 6.44
CA PHE A 25 -38.42 -4.10 7.42
C PHE A 25 -38.49 -3.30 8.72
N LEU A 26 -39.70 -2.82 9.01
CA LEU A 26 -40.05 -2.08 10.21
C LEU A 26 -40.23 -3.02 11.39
N LEU A 27 -39.70 -2.57 12.53
CA LEU A 27 -40.22 -2.71 13.89
C LEU A 27 -40.17 -4.09 14.56
N SER A 28 -39.34 -4.16 15.59
CA SER A 28 -39.79 -4.58 16.92
C SER A 28 -39.18 -3.64 17.97
N LEU A 29 -39.95 -2.64 18.41
CA LEU A 29 -39.75 -2.01 19.71
C LEU A 29 -40.18 -3.01 20.78
N ASN A 30 -39.30 -3.36 21.70
CA ASN A 30 -39.70 -3.84 23.01
C ASN A 30 -39.45 -2.72 24.01
N ALA A 31 -40.51 -1.99 24.36
CA ALA A 31 -40.57 -1.21 25.58
C ALA A 31 -40.99 -2.15 26.71
N SER A 32 -40.08 -2.46 27.61
CA SER A 32 -40.40 -3.09 28.89
C SER A 32 -40.05 -2.10 30.00
N ASN A 33 -41.07 -1.43 30.51
CA ASN A 33 -40.99 -0.72 31.78
C ASN A 33 -40.95 -1.78 32.88
N ASN A 34 -39.87 -1.80 33.66
CA ASN A 34 -39.87 -2.47 34.95
C ASN A 34 -38.96 -1.69 35.91
N GLU A 35 -39.58 -0.85 36.73
CA GLU A 35 -38.96 -0.35 37.94
C GLU A 35 -38.86 -1.51 38.93
N ASN A 36 -37.66 -2.06 39.11
CA ASN A 36 -37.35 -2.87 40.28
C ASN A 36 -35.88 -2.71 40.63
N ASN A 37 -35.66 -2.00 41.73
CA ASN A 37 -34.39 -1.85 42.40
C ASN A 37 -33.93 -3.22 42.93
N HIS A 38 -32.90 -3.80 42.33
CA HIS A 38 -32.13 -4.86 42.95
C HIS A 38 -30.68 -4.77 42.49
N SER A 39 -29.81 -4.39 43.42
CA SER A 39 -28.37 -4.41 43.27
C SER A 39 -27.90 -5.83 42.94
N THR A 40 -27.30 -6.04 41.77
CA THR A 40 -26.09 -6.86 41.56
C THR A 40 -25.73 -6.92 40.06
N SER A 41 -24.42 -6.89 39.81
CA SER A 41 -23.70 -6.98 38.53
C SER A 41 -24.01 -5.88 37.49
N GLU A 42 -23.38 -4.72 37.67
CA GLU A 42 -22.83 -4.01 36.52
C GLU A 42 -21.74 -4.91 35.93
N GLU A 43 -22.06 -5.65 34.87
CA GLU A 43 -21.05 -6.03 33.89
C GLU A 43 -20.56 -4.71 33.29
N ASN A 44 -19.51 -4.17 33.90
CA ASN A 44 -18.70 -3.15 33.29
C ASN A 44 -18.26 -3.72 31.94
N LEU A 45 -18.93 -3.33 30.86
CA LEU A 45 -18.35 -3.41 29.53
C LEU A 45 -17.24 -2.36 29.48
N THR A 46 -16.19 -2.60 30.27
CA THR A 46 -14.84 -2.20 29.92
C THR A 46 -14.57 -2.95 28.63
N VAL A 47 -14.95 -2.34 27.50
CA VAL A 47 -14.14 -2.47 26.31
C VAL A 47 -12.80 -1.88 26.72
N GLN A 48 -11.99 -2.71 27.37
CA GLN A 48 -10.56 -2.53 27.41
C GLN A 48 -10.14 -2.86 25.98
N THR A 49 -10.38 -1.92 25.05
CA THR A 49 -9.54 -1.79 23.89
C THR A 49 -8.17 -1.51 24.49
N GLN A 50 -7.44 -2.58 24.80
CA GLN A 50 -6.01 -2.54 24.60
C GLN A 50 -5.88 -2.09 23.16
N GLU A 51 -5.69 -0.79 22.96
CA GLU A 51 -5.17 -0.19 21.75
C GLU A 51 -3.85 -0.91 21.51
N SER A 52 -3.95 -2.10 20.91
CA SER A 52 -2.83 -2.95 20.57
C SER A 52 -2.14 -2.23 19.44
N PHE A 53 -1.22 -1.35 19.80
CA PHE A 53 -0.40 -0.65 18.83
C PHE A 53 0.20 -1.68 17.87
N LEU A 54 0.04 -1.45 16.56
CA LEU A 54 0.62 -2.33 15.55
C LEU A 54 2.12 -2.43 15.79
N SER A 55 2.67 -3.64 15.70
CA SER A 55 4.13 -3.79 15.71
C SER A 55 4.76 -3.00 14.54
N SER A 56 6.02 -2.57 14.68
CA SER A 56 6.74 -1.87 13.60
C SER A 56 6.68 -2.64 12.27
N VAL A 57 6.86 -3.96 12.34
CA VAL A 57 6.79 -4.88 11.19
C VAL A 57 5.40 -4.89 10.56
N GLU A 58 4.34 -4.93 11.37
CA GLU A 58 2.97 -4.94 10.86
C GLU A 58 2.60 -3.60 10.21
N TYR A 59 2.99 -2.49 10.84
CA TYR A 59 2.83 -1.16 10.26
C TYR A 59 3.62 -1.02 8.95
N GLY A 60 4.86 -1.49 8.93
CA GLY A 60 5.72 -1.55 7.76
C GLY A 60 5.13 -2.36 6.61
N ARG A 61 4.52 -3.51 6.91
CA ARG A 61 3.80 -4.35 5.94
C ARG A 61 2.64 -3.60 5.31
N MET A 62 1.83 -2.90 6.11
CA MET A 62 0.71 -2.08 5.61
C MET A 62 1.20 -0.94 4.72
N LEU A 63 2.24 -0.23 5.16
CA LEU A 63 2.89 0.82 4.38
C LEU A 63 3.47 0.26 3.07
N TYR A 64 4.10 -0.91 3.08
CA TYR A 64 4.65 -1.54 1.88
C TYR A 64 3.55 -1.90 0.86
N GLN A 65 2.41 -2.38 1.35
CA GLN A 65 1.29 -2.76 0.51
C GLN A 65 0.61 -1.55 -0.14
N ASN A 66 0.57 -0.39 0.54
CA ASN A 66 -0.12 0.78 0.02
C ASN A 66 0.47 2.11 0.52
N PRO A 67 1.72 2.46 0.15
CA PRO A 67 2.27 3.75 0.51
C PRO A 67 1.60 4.82 -0.36
N ARG A 68 0.65 5.55 0.24
CA ARG A 68 -0.06 6.66 -0.42
C ARG A 68 -0.75 6.28 -1.74
N GLY A 69 -1.29 5.08 -1.85
CA GLY A 69 -2.12 4.66 -2.98
C GLY A 69 -1.42 3.81 -4.05
N ILE A 70 -0.09 3.61 -3.99
CA ILE A 70 0.66 2.86 -5.01
C ILE A 70 1.56 1.81 -4.35
N SER A 71 1.19 0.54 -4.47
CA SER A 71 1.85 -0.57 -3.79
C SER A 71 3.31 -0.78 -4.20
N CYS A 72 4.22 -0.93 -3.23
CA CYS A 72 5.60 -1.36 -3.50
C CYS A 72 5.63 -2.76 -4.12
N ALA A 73 4.71 -3.63 -3.69
CA ALA A 73 4.68 -5.04 -4.08
C ALA A 73 4.39 -5.26 -5.58
N GLN A 74 3.72 -4.31 -6.23
CA GLN A 74 3.46 -4.34 -7.67
C GLN A 74 4.76 -4.26 -8.49
N CYS A 75 5.80 -3.63 -7.95
CA CYS A 75 7.10 -3.51 -8.58
C CYS A 75 8.13 -4.48 -7.99
N HIS A 76 8.19 -4.58 -6.66
CA HIS A 76 9.25 -5.28 -5.95
C HIS A 76 8.83 -6.66 -5.42
N GLY A 77 7.63 -7.13 -5.73
CA GLY A 77 7.13 -8.42 -5.24
C GLY A 77 6.62 -8.35 -3.81
N LYS A 78 5.93 -9.40 -3.33
CA LYS A 78 5.23 -9.37 -2.03
C LYS A 78 6.15 -9.04 -0.84
N GLU A 79 7.37 -9.54 -0.89
CA GLU A 79 8.39 -9.42 0.17
C GLU A 79 9.64 -8.64 -0.31
N GLY A 80 9.53 -7.86 -1.40
CA GLY A 80 10.67 -7.07 -1.88
C GLY A 80 11.73 -7.81 -2.70
N LYS A 81 11.56 -9.11 -2.97
CA LYS A 81 12.51 -9.95 -3.74
C LYS A 81 12.68 -9.56 -5.22
N GLY A 82 11.89 -8.62 -5.72
CA GLY A 82 11.95 -8.08 -7.09
C GLY A 82 11.28 -8.96 -8.15
N GLY A 83 11.63 -8.72 -9.40
CA GLY A 83 11.27 -9.58 -10.54
C GLY A 83 9.92 -9.28 -11.19
N GLN A 84 9.07 -8.46 -10.57
CA GLN A 84 7.76 -8.13 -11.14
C GLN A 84 7.89 -7.33 -12.41
N LYS A 85 7.05 -7.67 -13.40
CA LYS A 85 7.00 -7.00 -14.70
C LYS A 85 6.25 -5.68 -14.55
N ILE A 86 6.97 -4.56 -14.69
CA ILE A 86 6.39 -3.22 -14.55
C ILE A 86 5.84 -2.75 -15.90
N ALA A 87 6.65 -2.84 -16.95
CA ALA A 87 6.25 -2.39 -18.28
C ALA A 87 7.04 -3.10 -19.37
N LYS A 88 6.41 -3.29 -20.54
CA LYS A 88 7.10 -3.64 -21.78
C LYS A 88 7.25 -2.37 -22.61
N TYR A 89 8.45 -2.12 -23.12
CA TYR A 89 8.74 -0.99 -23.98
C TYR A 89 9.66 -1.41 -25.13
N TYR A 90 9.93 -0.51 -26.06
CA TYR A 90 10.82 -0.76 -27.19
C TYR A 90 11.98 0.22 -27.14
N ASP A 91 13.18 -0.25 -27.44
CA ASP A 91 14.33 0.64 -27.60
C ASP A 91 14.27 1.40 -28.94
N LYS A 92 15.27 2.26 -29.18
CA LYS A 92 15.39 3.04 -30.41
C LYS A 92 15.44 2.21 -31.70
N ASN A 93 15.81 0.93 -31.60
CA ASN A 93 15.90 -0.01 -32.72
C ASN A 93 14.67 -0.94 -32.79
N LYS A 94 13.60 -0.64 -32.04
CA LYS A 94 12.37 -1.43 -31.93
C LYS A 94 12.58 -2.84 -31.34
N ASN A 95 13.63 -3.07 -30.56
CA ASN A 95 13.75 -4.32 -29.82
C ASN A 95 12.88 -4.28 -28.56
N PRO A 96 12.12 -5.34 -28.25
CA PRO A 96 11.33 -5.38 -27.04
C PRO A 96 12.23 -5.45 -25.80
N LYS A 97 11.92 -4.62 -24.81
CA LYS A 97 12.55 -4.59 -23.49
C LYS A 97 11.47 -4.74 -22.42
N LEU A 98 11.88 -5.31 -21.29
CA LEU A 98 11.01 -5.54 -20.15
C LEU A 98 11.63 -4.85 -18.94
N LEU A 99 10.91 -3.88 -18.41
CA LEU A 99 11.24 -3.26 -17.13
C LEU A 99 10.73 -4.18 -16.01
N LYS A 100 11.62 -4.54 -15.10
CA LYS A 100 11.31 -5.31 -13.91
C LYS A 100 11.76 -4.56 -12.66
N GLY A 101 11.05 -4.75 -11.56
CA GLY A 101 11.54 -4.26 -10.27
C GLY A 101 12.73 -5.08 -9.78
N VAL A 102 13.59 -4.43 -9.02
CA VAL A 102 14.81 -5.01 -8.45
C VAL A 102 14.51 -5.64 -7.09
N ASN A 103 15.38 -6.56 -6.66
CA ASN A 103 15.40 -7.02 -5.28
C ASN A 103 15.85 -5.88 -4.35
N ILE A 104 15.07 -5.58 -3.33
CA ILE A 104 15.36 -4.56 -2.30
C ILE A 104 15.56 -5.16 -0.92
N THR A 105 15.54 -6.48 -0.78
CA THR A 105 15.71 -7.17 0.49
C THR A 105 17.12 -7.05 1.08
N SER A 106 18.11 -6.81 0.23
CA SER A 106 19.51 -6.64 0.63
C SER A 106 19.92 -5.19 0.82
N TYR A 107 18.98 -4.24 0.78
CA TYR A 107 19.31 -2.82 0.90
C TYR A 107 19.69 -2.50 2.34
N SER A 108 20.65 -1.62 2.54
CA SER A 108 20.82 -0.98 3.84
C SER A 108 19.67 0.00 4.10
N LEU A 109 19.42 0.35 5.36
CA LEU A 109 18.44 1.39 5.70
C LEU A 109 18.72 2.71 4.97
N GLU A 110 20.00 3.08 4.86
CA GLU A 110 20.42 4.29 4.15
C GLU A 110 20.13 4.22 2.65
N ASP A 111 20.38 3.07 2.00
CA ASP A 111 20.08 2.90 0.57
C ASP A 111 18.57 2.89 0.31
N LEU A 112 17.78 2.26 1.19
CA LEU A 112 16.33 2.27 1.11
C LEU A 112 15.77 3.69 1.27
N LYS A 113 16.26 4.41 2.27
CA LYS A 113 15.90 5.81 2.53
C LYS A 113 16.26 6.71 1.37
N ALA A 114 17.46 6.58 0.81
CA ALA A 114 17.88 7.31 -0.37
C ALA A 114 16.97 7.02 -1.57
N SER A 115 16.60 5.76 -1.79
CA SER A 115 15.72 5.35 -2.88
C SER A 115 14.29 5.92 -2.71
N LEU A 116 13.70 5.80 -1.52
CA LEU A 116 12.36 6.34 -1.21
C LEU A 116 12.30 7.87 -1.26
N LYS A 117 13.44 8.55 -1.06
CA LYS A 117 13.60 10.01 -1.25
C LYS A 117 13.99 10.38 -2.68
N ASN A 118 13.98 9.44 -3.62
CA ASN A 118 14.31 9.63 -5.02
C ASN A 118 15.74 10.14 -5.26
N GLN A 119 16.68 9.60 -4.48
CA GLN A 119 18.09 10.01 -4.42
C GLN A 119 19.02 8.80 -4.30
N TYR A 120 18.68 7.66 -4.92
CA TYR A 120 19.51 6.45 -4.84
C TYR A 120 20.96 6.72 -5.30
N ARG A 121 21.91 5.95 -4.76
CA ARG A 121 23.33 6.12 -5.03
C ARG A 121 23.77 5.24 -6.19
N GLU A 122 24.41 5.85 -7.17
CA GLU A 122 25.09 5.17 -8.27
C GLU A 122 26.44 5.85 -8.52
N ASN A 123 27.54 5.10 -8.49
CA ASN A 123 28.89 5.63 -8.68
C ASN A 123 29.19 6.84 -7.76
N ASN A 124 28.82 6.75 -6.47
CA ASN A 124 28.96 7.81 -5.46
C ASN A 124 28.21 9.12 -5.76
N ARG A 125 27.16 9.09 -6.59
CA ARG A 125 26.32 10.25 -6.88
C ARG A 125 24.85 9.91 -6.67
N HIS A 126 24.08 10.89 -6.18
CA HIS A 126 22.62 10.76 -6.09
C HIS A 126 21.99 10.85 -7.47
N LYS A 127 21.01 9.97 -7.72
CA LYS A 127 20.24 9.90 -8.94
C LYS A 127 18.75 9.79 -8.62
N PRO A 128 17.88 10.43 -9.42
CA PRO A 128 16.45 10.20 -9.32
C PRO A 128 16.05 8.92 -10.05
N HIS A 129 15.15 8.15 -9.46
CA HIS A 129 14.38 7.14 -10.15
C HIS A 129 13.47 7.80 -11.20
N LYS A 130 13.35 7.14 -12.36
CA LYS A 130 12.50 7.61 -13.46
C LYS A 130 11.07 7.07 -13.40
N ILE A 131 10.86 5.97 -12.67
CA ILE A 131 9.62 5.18 -12.67
C ILE A 131 9.06 5.00 -11.25
N MET A 132 9.93 4.87 -10.25
CA MET A 132 9.50 4.73 -8.85
C MET A 132 8.81 6.03 -8.37
N PRO A 133 7.60 5.95 -7.80
CA PRO A 133 6.92 7.12 -7.23
C PRO A 133 7.64 7.73 -6.03
N ILE A 134 7.31 8.98 -5.72
CA ILE A 134 7.71 9.66 -4.47
C ILE A 134 6.53 9.57 -3.50
N TYR A 135 6.78 9.01 -2.31
CA TYR A 135 5.72 8.73 -1.33
C TYR A 135 5.64 9.75 -0.19
N TYR A 136 6.63 10.65 -0.04
CA TYR A 136 6.71 11.63 1.05
C TYR A 136 6.57 11.00 2.45
N LEU A 137 7.29 9.90 2.67
CA LEU A 137 7.31 9.17 3.93
C LEU A 137 8.20 9.85 4.96
N THR A 138 7.83 9.76 6.24
CA THR A 138 8.69 10.15 7.36
C THR A 138 9.84 9.15 7.54
N ASN A 139 10.83 9.49 8.36
CA ASN A 139 11.94 8.55 8.60
C ASN A 139 11.46 7.31 9.37
N GLU A 140 10.47 7.46 10.25
CA GLU A 140 9.86 6.39 11.04
C GLU A 140 9.05 5.44 10.15
N GLU A 141 8.29 5.98 9.19
CA GLU A 141 7.60 5.17 8.18
C GLU A 141 8.58 4.39 7.31
N ILE A 142 9.71 5.00 6.92
CA ILE A 142 10.78 4.31 6.18
C ILE A 142 11.40 3.20 7.03
N GLN A 143 11.64 3.45 8.32
CA GLN A 143 12.16 2.45 9.26
C GLN A 143 11.20 1.26 9.37
N ALA A 144 9.89 1.50 9.52
CA ALA A 144 8.91 0.42 9.59
C ALA A 144 8.91 -0.45 8.32
N ILE A 145 8.98 0.16 7.13
CA ILE A 145 9.11 -0.58 5.87
C ILE A 145 10.40 -1.40 5.85
N PHE A 146 11.52 -0.85 6.31
CA PHE A 146 12.78 -1.56 6.42
C PHE A 146 12.67 -2.78 7.35
N ASP A 147 12.10 -2.61 8.54
CA ASP A 147 11.91 -3.69 9.51
C ASP A 147 11.07 -4.83 8.93
N TYR A 148 10.01 -4.49 8.18
CA TYR A 148 9.19 -5.48 7.47
C TYR A 148 9.99 -6.26 6.41
N LEU A 149 10.81 -5.58 5.60
CA LEU A 149 11.63 -6.23 4.58
C LEU A 149 12.67 -7.17 5.22
N GLN A 150 13.29 -6.76 6.33
CA GLN A 150 14.24 -7.60 7.06
C GLN A 150 13.59 -8.81 7.72
N TYR A 151 12.44 -8.62 8.36
CA TYR A 151 11.66 -9.70 8.95
C TYR A 151 11.27 -10.75 7.90
N SER A 152 10.75 -10.30 6.75
CA SER A 152 10.30 -11.19 5.69
C SER A 152 11.42 -12.06 5.10
N ASN A 153 12.66 -11.56 5.08
CA ASN A 153 13.80 -12.35 4.61
C ASN A 153 14.21 -13.46 5.57
N GLN A 154 13.99 -13.25 6.87
CA GLN A 154 14.39 -14.22 7.90
C GLN A 154 13.45 -15.43 7.95
N GLU A 155 12.24 -15.33 7.40
CA GLU A 155 11.28 -16.44 7.33
C GLU A 155 11.56 -17.41 6.17
N ASP A 156 12.46 -17.07 5.24
CA ASP A 156 12.79 -17.88 4.06
C ASP A 156 14.09 -18.71 4.19
N ASP A 157 14.87 -18.50 5.26
CA ASP A 157 16.11 -19.23 5.60
C ASP A 157 15.84 -20.42 6.54
#